data_AF-A0A929VKM3-F1
#
_entry.id   AF-A0A929VKM3-F1
#
_cell.length_a   1.000
_cell.length_b   1.000
_cell.length_c   1.000
_cell.angle_alpha   90.00
_cell.angle_beta   90.00
_cell.angle_gamma   90.00
#
_symmetry.space_group_name_H-M   'P 1'
#
loop_
_entity.id
_entity.type
_entity.pdbx_description
1 polymer ?
#
loop_
_entity_poly.entity_id
_entity_poly.type
_entity_poly.pdbx_seq_one_letter_code
_entity_poly.pdbx_strand_id
1 'polypeptide(L)' 'MKITEATRLKDLLEEYPWLKDEIVKVNEKFEMLNSPLGKIMATKVDVHEMSKRSGMDLDLLISKLTDLIDSHQD' A
#
# COMPACT_ATOMS: atom_id res chain seq x y z
N MET A 1 3.30 -7.55 -10.64
CA MET A 1 2.10 -6.77 -11.03
C MET A 1 2.48 -5.34 -11.44
N LYS A 2 1.77 -4.67 -12.36
CA LYS A 2 1.94 -3.22 -12.58
C LYS A 2 1.01 -2.44 -11.67
N ILE A 3 1.56 -1.64 -10.76
CA ILE A 3 0.79 -0.80 -9.83
C ILE A 3 0.27 0.44 -10.55
N THR A 4 -0.99 0.78 -10.31
CA THR A 4 -1.70 1.95 -10.84
C THR A 4 -2.51 2.61 -9.73
N GLU A 5 -3.02 3.81 -9.99
CA GLU A 5 -3.89 4.53 -9.04
C GLU A 5 -5.12 3.72 -8.61
N ALA A 6 -5.71 2.94 -9.53
CA ALA A 6 -6.90 2.12 -9.30
C ALA A 6 -6.58 0.73 -8.73
N THR A 7 -5.30 0.43 -8.48
CA THR A 7 -4.89 -0.83 -7.87
C THR A 7 -5.45 -0.88 -6.45
N ARG A 8 -6.23 -1.92 -6.14
CA ARG A 8 -6.84 -2.06 -4.82
C ARG A 8 -5.80 -2.52 -3.81
N LEU A 9 -5.81 -1.92 -2.62
CA LEU A 9 -4.91 -2.34 -1.53
C LEU A 9 -5.13 -3.80 -1.14
N LYS A 10 -6.38 -4.28 -1.15
CA LYS A 10 -6.69 -5.69 -0.91
C LYS A 10 -5.92 -6.62 -1.85
N ASP A 11 -5.91 -6.31 -3.14
CA ASP A 11 -5.31 -7.15 -4.17
C ASP A 11 -3.77 -7.18 -4.00
N LEU A 12 -3.17 -6.02 -3.67
CA LEU A 12 -1.74 -5.94 -3.33
C LEU A 12 -1.39 -6.79 -2.11
N LEU A 13 -2.21 -6.76 -1.05
CA LEU A 13 -1.96 -7.54 0.17
C LEU A 13 -2.22 -9.05 -0.02
N GLU A 14 -3.08 -9.43 -0.96
CA GLU A 14 -3.29 -10.83 -1.31
C GLU A 14 -2.15 -11.39 -2.17
N GLU A 15 -1.61 -10.60 -3.11
CA GLU A 15 -0.45 -10.98 -3.93
C GLU A 15 0.86 -10.95 -3.12
N TYR A 16 1.01 -9.96 -2.23
CA TYR A 16 2.19 -9.76 -1.39
C TYR A 16 1.80 -9.67 0.10
N PRO A 17 1.52 -10.80 0.78
CA PRO A 17 1.09 -10.77 2.20
C PRO A 17 2.08 -10.08 3.15
N TRP A 18 3.37 -10.14 2.84
CA TRP A 18 4.45 -9.48 3.59
C TRP A 18 4.38 -7.94 3.49
N LEU A 19 3.75 -7.39 2.46
CA LEU A 19 3.66 -5.95 2.21
C LEU A 19 2.93 -5.24 3.35
N LYS A 20 2.00 -5.91 4.03
CA LYS A 20 1.23 -5.34 5.14
C LYS A 20 2.12 -4.78 6.27
N ASP A 21 3.24 -5.44 6.54
CA ASP A 21 4.14 -5.04 7.62
C ASP A 21 5.25 -4.10 7.09
N GLU A 22 5.67 -4.29 5.85
CA GLU A 22 6.73 -3.51 5.18
C GLU A 22 6.25 -2.14 4.68
N ILE A 23 4.97 -1.99 4.36
CA ILE A 23 4.40 -0.74 3.82
C ILE A 23 4.56 0.44 4.79
N VAL A 24 4.72 0.18 6.09
CA VAL A 24 5.02 1.21 7.10
C VAL A 24 6.34 1.93 6.81
N LYS A 25 7.30 1.27 6.15
CA LYS A 25 8.57 1.88 5.71
C LYS A 25 8.37 2.93 4.60
N VAL A 26 7.26 2.86 3.87
CA VAL A 26 6.87 3.86 2.86
C VAL A 26 6.31 5.11 3.54
N ASN A 27 5.47 4.93 4.56
CA ASN A 27 4.89 6.00 5.38
C ASN A 27 4.34 5.45 6.70
N GLU A 28 4.68 6.09 7.82
CA GLU A 28 4.22 5.70 9.16
C GLU A 28 2.70 5.63 9.30
N LYS A 29 1.93 6.44 8.55
CA LYS A 29 0.46 6.40 8.59
C LYS A 29 -0.11 5.06 8.16
N PHE A 30 0.64 4.27 7.41
CA PHE A 30 0.20 2.93 7.03
C PHE A 30 0.20 1.93 8.19
N GLU A 31 0.79 2.25 9.35
CA GLU A 31 0.59 1.46 10.58
C GLU A 31 -0.89 1.26 10.91
N MET A 32 -1.74 2.20 10.51
CA MET A 32 -3.19 2.10 10.72
C MET A 32 -3.77 0.81 10.13
N LEU A 33 -3.18 0.24 9.08
CA LEU A 33 -3.62 -1.00 8.42
C LEU A 33 -3.52 -2.23 9.33
N ASN A 34 -2.73 -2.16 10.41
CA ASN A 34 -2.64 -3.22 11.40
C ASN A 34 -3.81 -3.23 12.39
N SER A 35 -4.57 -2.14 12.49
CA SER A 35 -5.76 -2.05 13.34
C SER A 35 -6.97 -2.78 12.75
N PRO A 36 -7.97 -3.19 13.56
CA PRO A 36 -9.21 -3.79 13.06
C PRO A 36 -9.95 -2.91 12.05
N LEU A 37 -10.02 -1.60 12.28
CA LEU A 37 -10.64 -0.66 11.35
C LEU A 37 -9.80 -0.50 10.07
N GLY A 38 -8.47 -0.45 10.19
CA GLY A 38 -7.57 -0.39 9.05
C GLY A 38 -7.72 -1.60 8.12
N LYS A 39 -7.88 -2.81 8.68
CA LYS A 39 -8.14 -4.03 7.91
C LYS A 39 -9.44 -3.93 7.10
N ILE A 40 -10.52 -3.44 7.72
CA ILE A 40 -11.79 -3.22 7.01
C ILE A 40 -11.60 -2.17 5.90
N MET A 41 -10.89 -1.09 6.19
CA MET A 41 -10.61 -0.04 5.20
C MET A 41 -9.76 -0.53 4.03
N ALA A 42 -8.77 -1.39 4.27
CA ALA A 42 -7.91 -1.96 3.23
C ALA A 42 -8.72 -2.70 2.16
N THR A 43 -9.87 -3.26 2.51
CA THR A 43 -10.76 -3.93 1.55
C THR A 43 -11.48 -2.96 0.60
N LYS A 44 -11.49 -1.65 0.90
CA LYS A 44 -12.34 -0.65 0.24
C LYS A 44 -11.59 0.45 -0.50
N VAL A 45 -10.27 0.52 -0.35
CA VAL A 45 -9.44 1.62 -0.89
C VAL A 45 -8.54 1.14 -2.01
N ASP A 46 -8.23 2.06 -2.92
CA ASP A 46 -7.16 1.93 -3.90
C ASP A 46 -5.92 2.78 -3.52
N VAL A 47 -4.89 2.71 -4.36
CA VAL A 47 -3.64 3.46 -4.16
C VAL A 47 -3.87 4.97 -4.18
N HIS A 48 -4.83 5.47 -4.97
CA HIS A 48 -5.17 6.88 -4.97
C HIS A 48 -5.84 7.34 -3.67
N GLU A 49 -6.75 6.55 -3.08
CA GLU A 49 -7.24 6.84 -1.74
C GLU A 49 -6.15 6.74 -0.66
N MET A 50 -5.21 5.80 -0.80
CA MET A 50 -4.07 5.70 0.12
C MET A 50 -3.22 6.96 0.09
N SER A 51 -2.90 7.48 -1.10
CA SER A 51 -2.19 8.75 -1.29
C SER A 51 -2.91 9.91 -0.58
N LYS A 52 -4.22 10.06 -0.78
CA LYS A 52 -5.01 11.11 -0.11
C LYS A 52 -4.97 11.01 1.41
N ARG A 53 -5.05 9.80 1.96
CA ARG A 53 -5.08 9.56 3.41
C ARG A 53 -3.71 9.71 4.07
N SER A 54 -2.67 9.23 3.39
CA SER A 54 -1.29 9.39 3.87
C SER A 54 -0.79 10.82 3.69
N GLY A 55 -1.38 11.58 2.75
CA GLY A 55 -0.87 12.88 2.32
C GLY A 55 0.39 12.77 1.47
N MET A 56 0.65 11.58 0.91
CA MET A 56 1.74 11.38 -0.03
C MET A 56 1.29 11.73 -1.43
N ASP A 57 2.22 12.23 -2.24
CA ASP A 57 2.03 12.30 -3.68
C ASP A 57 1.78 10.89 -4.27
N LEU A 58 0.85 10.81 -5.23
CA LEU A 58 0.39 9.55 -5.81
C LEU A 58 1.50 8.84 -6.59
N ASP A 59 2.24 9.57 -7.43
CA ASP A 59 3.29 9.01 -8.25
C ASP A 59 4.46 8.54 -7.37
N LEU A 60 4.80 9.32 -6.34
CA LEU A 60 5.79 8.92 -5.34
C LEU A 60 5.37 7.66 -4.58
N LEU A 61 4.09 7.54 -4.20
CA LEU A 61 3.56 6.35 -3.53
C LEU A 61 3.67 5.12 -4.43
N ILE A 62 3.25 5.23 -5.70
CA ILE A 62 3.33 4.14 -6.68
C ILE A 62 4.80 3.71 -6.88
N SER A 63 5.72 4.67 -7.04
CA SER A 63 7.15 4.38 -7.19
C SER A 63 7.68 3.63 -5.97
N LYS A 64 7.43 4.12 -4.76
CA LYS A 64 7.94 3.49 -3.53
C LYS A 64 7.37 2.08 -3.29
N LEU A 65 6.10 1.86 -3.63
CA LEU A 65 5.50 0.53 -3.53
C LEU A 65 6.12 -0.44 -4.55
N THR A 66 6.40 0.05 -5.76
CA THR A 66 7.06 -0.74 -6.82
C THR A 66 8.47 -1.11 -6.38
N ASP A 67 9.28 -0.14 -5.95
CA ASP A 67 10.64 -0.37 -5.46
C ASP A 67 10.68 -1.37 -4.29
N LEU A 68 9.73 -1.26 -3.36
CA LEU A 68 9.63 -2.14 -2.21
C LEU A 68 9.31 -3.59 -2.61
N ILE A 69 8.43 -3.78 -3.59
CA ILE A 69 8.09 -5.10 -4.15
C ILE A 69 9.25 -5.69 -4.92
N ASP A 70 9.89 -4.90 -5.80
CA ASP A 70 11.01 -5.35 -6.59
C ASP A 70 12.19 -5.77 -5.68
N SER A 71 12.45 -5.03 -4.59
CA SER A 71 13.51 -5.38 -3.62
C SER A 71 13.30 -6.69 -2.85
N HIS A 72 12.08 -7.25 -2.85
CA HIS A 72 11.77 -8.55 -2.22
C HIS A 72 11.79 -9.72 -3.22
N GLN A 73 11.97 -9.44 -4.51
CA GLN A 73 12.03 -10.47 -5.56
C GLN A 73 13.47 -10.91 -5.88
N ASP A 74 14.46 -10.26 -5.28
CA ASP A 74 15.90 -10.57 -5.40
C ASP A 74 16.40 -11.60 -4.37
#